data_AF-A0A7S2GNW7-F1
#
_entry.id   AF-A0A7S2GNW7-F1
#
_cell.length_a   1.000
_cell.length_b   1.000
_cell.length_c   1.000
_cell.angle_alpha   90.00
_cell.angle_beta   90.00
_cell.angle_gamma   90.00
#
_symmetry.space_group_name_H-M   'P 1'
#
loop_
_entity.id
_entity.type
_entity.pdbx_description
1 polymer ?
#
loop_
_entity_poly.entity_id
_entity_poly.type
_entity_poly.pdbx_seq_one_letter_code
_entity_poly.pdbx_strand_id
1 'polypeptide(L)'
;AMAKEKGDVPAWGKDDGGGNEKKEKAEEWAIQGEVTSRRQHKVSKADIAQAKEEYVSLDWDDVFPKKPKERLRWLYKALLAAKDGRVKVGPIFDIIAHRKFLDGLKGNIATDCLNLIRGHLDLFSQKQQKQLTSDN
;
A
#
# COMPACT_ATOMS: atom_id res chain seq x y z
N ALA A 1 -41.89 -70.81 9.13
CA ALA A 1 -40.75 -70.76 10.08
C ALA A 1 -39.81 -69.63 9.67
N MET A 2 -39.14 -69.03 10.66
CA MET A 2 -38.09 -67.98 10.58
C MET A 2 -36.96 -68.35 9.58
N ALA A 3 -36.00 -67.54 9.15
CA ALA A 3 -35.39 -66.28 9.58
C ALA A 3 -34.41 -65.78 8.47
N LYS A 4 -33.97 -64.51 8.53
CA LYS A 4 -32.58 -63.96 8.43
C LYS A 4 -31.55 -64.54 7.43
N GLU A 5 -30.54 -63.86 6.87
CA GLU A 5 -29.97 -62.49 6.93
C GLU A 5 -28.85 -62.44 5.84
N LYS A 6 -28.60 -61.25 5.28
CA LYS A 6 -27.30 -60.60 4.91
C LYS A 6 -26.25 -61.22 3.97
N GLY A 7 -25.66 -60.30 3.18
CA GLY A 7 -24.26 -60.29 2.72
C GLY A 7 -24.13 -60.25 1.20
N ASP A 8 -24.27 -59.11 0.52
CA ASP A 8 -23.28 -58.01 0.36
C ASP A 8 -21.99 -58.45 -0.36
N VAL A 9 -21.85 -58.12 -1.66
CA VAL A 9 -20.75 -57.30 -2.23
C VAL A 9 -21.21 -56.71 -3.58
N PRO A 10 -21.09 -55.40 -3.84
CA PRO A 10 -21.42 -54.78 -5.13
C PRO A 10 -20.20 -54.73 -6.07
N ALA A 11 -20.35 -55.27 -7.28
CA ALA A 11 -19.43 -55.00 -8.38
C ALA A 11 -20.03 -53.93 -9.30
N TRP A 12 -19.62 -52.69 -9.06
CA TRP A 12 -19.80 -51.58 -9.98
C TRP A 12 -19.18 -51.90 -11.33
N GLY A 13 -19.95 -51.74 -12.41
CA GLY A 13 -19.43 -51.69 -13.77
C GLY A 13 -20.08 -52.66 -14.75
N LYS A 14 -21.32 -52.36 -15.15
CA LYS A 14 -21.82 -52.60 -16.52
C LYS A 14 -23.16 -51.89 -16.71
N ASP A 15 -23.07 -50.66 -17.20
CA ASP A 15 -24.19 -49.92 -17.75
C ASP A 15 -24.35 -50.39 -19.21
N ASP A 16 -25.31 -51.29 -19.44
CA ASP A 16 -25.86 -51.56 -20.77
C ASP A 16 -27.38 -51.49 -20.65
N GLY A 17 -27.94 -50.35 -21.02
CA GLY A 17 -29.34 -50.27 -21.42
C GLY A 17 -30.12 -49.11 -20.82
N GLY A 18 -30.77 -48.35 -21.70
CA GLY A 18 -31.99 -47.63 -21.37
C GLY A 18 -31.85 -46.12 -21.56
N GLY A 19 -32.17 -45.67 -22.77
CA GLY A 19 -32.25 -44.25 -23.08
C GLY A 19 -33.40 -43.51 -22.41
N ASN A 20 -33.36 -42.20 -22.64
CA ASN A 20 -34.51 -41.32 -22.72
C ASN A 20 -35.12 -40.71 -21.44
N GLU A 21 -34.29 -40.38 -20.43
CA GLU A 21 -34.78 -39.57 -19.29
C GLU A 21 -33.76 -38.56 -18.72
N LYS A 22 -32.59 -38.41 -19.37
CA LYS A 22 -31.50 -37.52 -18.90
C LYS A 22 -31.36 -36.21 -19.69
N LYS A 23 -32.15 -36.00 -20.75
CA LYS A 23 -31.99 -34.79 -21.59
C LYS A 23 -32.77 -33.59 -21.06
N GLU A 24 -33.97 -33.79 -20.51
CA GLU A 24 -34.80 -32.69 -20.01
C GLU A 24 -34.28 -32.11 -18.68
N LYS A 25 -33.73 -32.96 -17.79
CA LYS A 25 -33.19 -32.50 -16.50
C LYS A 25 -31.88 -31.72 -16.62
N ALA A 26 -31.16 -31.87 -17.73
CA ALA A 26 -29.95 -31.09 -18.00
C ALA A 26 -30.27 -29.65 -18.45
N GLU A 27 -31.44 -29.42 -19.06
CA GLU A 27 -31.90 -28.08 -19.45
C GLU A 27 -32.53 -27.32 -18.27
N GLU A 28 -33.17 -28.01 -17.32
CA GLU A 28 -33.74 -27.39 -16.11
C GLU A 28 -32.68 -26.73 -15.22
N TRP A 29 -31.43 -27.20 -15.28
CA TRP A 29 -30.28 -26.66 -14.53
C TRP A 29 -29.30 -25.86 -15.40
N ALA A 30 -29.70 -25.50 -16.61
CA ALA A 30 -28.96 -24.55 -17.43
C ALA A 30 -29.20 -23.13 -16.91
N ILE A 31 -28.52 -22.76 -15.82
CA ILE A 31 -28.39 -21.37 -15.44
C ILE A 31 -27.60 -20.71 -16.58
N GLN A 32 -28.28 -19.93 -17.43
CA GLN A 32 -27.63 -19.01 -18.36
C GLN A 32 -26.76 -18.07 -17.52
N GLY A 33 -25.48 -18.40 -17.42
CA GLY A 33 -24.50 -17.57 -16.75
C GLY A 33 -24.35 -16.29 -17.55
N GLU A 34 -25.07 -15.24 -17.16
CA GLU A 34 -24.79 -13.91 -17.65
C GLU A 34 -23.38 -13.54 -17.15
N VAL A 35 -22.42 -13.55 -18.07
CA VAL A 35 -21.07 -13.06 -17.82
C VAL A 35 -21.16 -11.56 -17.62
N THR A 36 -21.46 -11.15 -16.39
CA THR A 36 -21.31 -9.77 -15.99
C THR A 36 -19.82 -9.48 -15.98
N SER A 37 -19.33 -8.82 -17.04
CA SER A 37 -18.01 -8.22 -17.06
C SER A 37 -17.90 -7.28 -15.86
N ARG A 38 -17.34 -7.77 -14.75
CA ARG A 38 -17.01 -6.91 -13.61
C ARG A 38 -15.96 -5.93 -14.12
N ARG A 39 -16.36 -4.68 -14.30
CA ARG A 39 -15.48 -3.59 -14.71
C ARG A 39 -14.38 -3.48 -13.65
N GLN A 40 -13.23 -4.09 -13.89
CA GLN A 40 -12.03 -3.77 -13.13
C GLN A 40 -11.79 -2.28 -13.39
N HIS A 41 -12.02 -1.46 -12.36
CA HIS A 41 -11.65 -0.06 -12.42
C HIS A 41 -10.13 -0.05 -12.66
N LYS A 42 -9.72 0.22 -13.90
CA LYS A 42 -8.32 0.37 -14.25
C LYS A 42 -7.86 1.64 -13.55
N VAL A 43 -7.35 1.50 -12.33
CA VAL A 43 -6.69 2.57 -11.61
C VAL A 43 -5.62 3.09 -12.56
N SER A 44 -5.75 4.35 -12.96
CA SER A 44 -4.88 4.88 -13.99
C SER A 44 -3.46 4.97 -13.41
N LYS A 45 -2.46 4.92 -14.29
CA LYS A 45 -1.06 5.10 -13.86
C LYS A 45 -0.85 6.46 -13.17
N ALA A 46 -1.70 7.45 -13.49
CA ALA A 46 -1.73 8.75 -12.85
C ALA A 46 -2.27 8.68 -11.42
N ASP A 47 -3.35 7.93 -11.16
CA ASP A 47 -3.90 7.75 -9.80
C ASP A 47 -2.89 7.02 -8.90
N ILE A 48 -2.17 6.03 -9.43
CA ILE A 48 -1.12 5.32 -8.69
C ILE A 48 0.08 6.27 -8.42
N ALA A 49 0.43 7.13 -9.38
CA ALA A 49 1.48 8.13 -9.18
C ALA A 49 1.07 9.15 -8.11
N GLN A 50 -0.17 9.63 -8.14
CA GLN A 50 -0.70 10.59 -7.19
C GLN A 50 -0.76 9.99 -5.77
N ALA A 51 -1.25 8.75 -5.62
CA ALA A 51 -1.23 8.05 -4.33
C ALA A 51 0.20 7.84 -3.79
N LYS A 52 1.18 7.59 -4.69
CA LYS A 52 2.60 7.53 -4.32
C LYS A 52 3.19 8.90 -3.99
N GLU A 53 2.67 9.97 -4.57
CA GLU A 53 3.08 11.33 -4.22
C GLU A 53 2.53 11.76 -2.87
N GLU A 54 1.34 11.28 -2.51
CA GLU A 54 0.70 11.54 -1.22
C GLU A 54 1.31 10.73 -0.08
N TYR A 55 1.84 9.53 -0.35
CA TYR A 55 2.47 8.72 0.67
C TYR A 55 3.91 9.16 0.96
N VAL A 56 4.11 9.79 2.12
CA VAL A 56 5.44 10.13 2.65
C VAL A 56 5.78 9.15 3.77
N SER A 57 6.76 8.27 3.52
CA SER A 57 7.31 7.40 4.57
C SER A 57 8.07 8.25 5.59
N LEU A 58 7.84 7.97 6.88
CA LEU A 58 8.50 8.60 8.03
C LEU A 58 9.49 7.65 8.71
N ASP A 59 9.82 6.53 8.07
CA ASP A 59 10.76 5.56 8.61
C ASP A 59 12.21 5.91 8.25
N TRP A 60 13.11 5.70 9.21
CA TRP A 60 14.52 6.06 9.07
C TRP A 60 15.22 5.27 7.97
N ASP A 61 14.89 3.99 7.87
CA ASP A 61 15.43 3.06 6.87
C ASP A 61 15.03 3.45 5.44
N ASP A 62 13.93 4.16 5.27
CA ASP A 62 13.49 4.63 3.96
C ASP A 62 14.15 5.94 3.55
N VAL A 63 14.52 6.80 4.50
CA VAL A 63 14.99 8.17 4.24
C VAL A 63 16.51 8.26 4.19
N PHE A 64 17.24 7.62 5.11
CA PHE A 64 18.69 7.76 5.20
C PHE A 64 19.46 7.19 4.00
N PRO A 65 19.07 6.05 3.39
CA PRO A 65 19.75 5.52 2.22
C PRO A 65 19.53 6.35 0.94
N LYS A 66 18.59 7.31 0.94
CA LYS A 66 18.30 8.13 -0.24
C LYS A 66 19.43 9.10 -0.55
N LYS A 67 19.57 9.45 -1.83
CA LYS A 67 20.56 10.45 -2.26
C LYS A 67 20.23 11.82 -1.64
N PRO A 68 21.21 12.71 -1.41
CA PRO A 68 20.97 14.04 -0.83
C PRO A 68 19.86 14.84 -1.54
N LYS A 69 19.81 14.79 -2.87
CA LYS A 69 18.76 15.43 -3.68
C LYS A 69 17.37 14.81 -3.47
N GLU A 70 17.31 13.50 -3.25
CA GLU A 70 16.05 12.79 -2.96
C GLU A 70 15.58 13.06 -1.53
N ARG A 71 16.51 13.21 -0.57
CA ARG A 71 16.20 13.65 0.80
C ARG A 71 15.63 15.07 0.83
N LEU A 72 16.15 15.99 0.01
CA LEU A 72 15.55 17.33 -0.17
C LEU A 72 14.11 17.24 -0.70
N ARG A 73 13.87 16.40 -1.72
CA ARG A 73 12.51 16.18 -2.24
C ARG A 73 11.58 15.56 -1.20
N TRP A 74 12.09 14.60 -0.43
CA TRP A 74 11.35 14.00 0.68
C TRP A 74 11.00 15.06 1.73
N LEU A 75 11.96 15.91 2.11
CA LEU A 75 11.76 16.97 3.09
C LEU A 75 10.66 17.95 2.66
N TYR A 76 10.68 18.37 1.40
CA TYR A 76 9.62 19.22 0.84
C TYR A 76 8.24 18.56 0.95
N LYS A 77 8.12 17.29 0.54
CA LYS A 77 6.86 16.54 0.65
C LYS A 77 6.42 16.32 2.09
N ALA A 78 7.36 16.00 2.99
CA ALA A 78 7.09 15.79 4.40
C ALA A 78 6.57 17.07 5.08
N LEU A 79 7.17 18.22 4.79
CA LEU A 79 6.74 19.51 5.34
C LEU A 79 5.39 19.96 4.78
N LEU A 80 5.12 19.73 3.48
CA LEU A 80 3.78 19.96 2.92
C LEU A 80 2.73 19.06 3.57
N ALA A 81 3.00 17.76 3.68
CA ALA A 81 2.08 16.83 4.33
C ALA A 81 1.86 17.17 5.81
N ALA A 82 2.87 17.71 6.49
CA ALA A 82 2.77 18.17 7.87
C ALA A 82 1.92 19.44 7.98
N LYS A 83 2.10 20.39 7.06
CA LYS A 83 1.26 21.60 6.97
C LYS A 83 -0.22 21.25 6.74
N ASP A 84 -0.48 20.23 5.92
CA ASP A 84 -1.82 19.72 5.68
C ASP A 84 -2.37 18.86 6.84
N GLY A 85 -1.58 18.62 7.89
CA GLY A 85 -1.96 17.80 9.05
C GLY A 85 -2.05 16.30 8.78
N ARG A 86 -1.55 15.82 7.63
CA ARG A 86 -1.58 14.39 7.24
C ARG A 86 -0.51 13.56 7.95
N VAL A 87 0.59 14.19 8.35
CA VAL A 87 1.71 13.55 9.04
C VAL A 87 2.10 14.31 10.31
N LYS A 88 2.67 13.59 11.27
CA LYS A 88 3.15 14.18 12.53
C LYS A 88 4.50 14.87 12.31
N VAL A 89 4.65 16.05 12.90
CA VAL A 89 5.88 16.86 12.82
C VAL A 89 7.04 16.24 13.63
N GLY A 90 6.74 15.52 14.72
CA GLY A 90 7.74 14.90 15.60
C GLY A 90 8.73 13.99 14.86
N PRO A 91 8.27 12.95 14.15
CA PRO A 91 9.15 12.08 13.37
C PRO A 91 9.96 12.82 12.30
N ILE A 92 9.39 13.85 11.68
CA ILE A 92 10.09 14.67 10.68
C ILE A 92 11.26 15.39 11.34
N PHE A 93 11.03 15.99 12.51
CA PHE A 93 12.07 16.63 13.32
C PHE A 93 13.19 15.64 13.67
N ASP A 94 12.84 14.44 14.14
CA ASP A 94 13.82 13.42 14.54
C ASP A 94 14.70 13.00 13.37
N ILE A 95 14.13 12.88 12.16
CA ILE A 95 14.88 12.54 10.94
C ILE A 95 15.83 13.67 10.54
N ILE A 96 15.36 14.92 10.46
CA ILE A 96 16.18 16.04 9.98
C ILE A 96 17.28 16.44 10.97
N ALA A 97 17.05 16.23 12.28
CA ALA A 97 18.03 16.47 13.32
C ALA A 97 19.09 15.36 13.39
N HIS A 98 18.87 14.23 12.72
CA HIS A 98 19.78 13.09 12.78
C HIS A 98 21.03 13.29 11.90
N ARG A 99 22.21 12.91 12.42
CA ARG A 99 23.49 13.06 11.70
C ARG A 99 23.52 12.37 10.34
N LYS A 100 22.87 11.21 10.19
CA LYS A 100 22.78 10.48 8.91
C LYS A 100 21.99 11.23 7.83
N PHE A 101 21.06 12.10 8.22
CA PHE A 101 20.35 12.96 7.27
C PHE A 101 21.26 14.08 6.75
N LEU A 102 22.06 14.64 7.65
CA LEU A 102 23.05 15.68 7.36
C LEU A 102 24.23 15.15 6.54
N ASP A 103 24.56 13.87 6.67
CA ASP A 103 25.68 13.26 5.97
C ASP A 103 25.54 13.35 4.45
N GLY A 104 26.51 13.99 3.79
CA GLY A 104 26.48 14.24 2.34
C GLY A 104 25.65 15.42 1.87
N LEU A 105 25.01 16.20 2.76
CA LEU A 105 24.45 17.51 2.40
C LEU A 105 25.58 18.54 2.29
N LYS A 106 25.92 18.96 1.07
CA LYS A 106 26.95 19.96 0.78
C LYS A 106 26.49 20.92 -0.33
N GLY A 107 27.03 22.13 -0.32
CA GLY A 107 26.76 23.16 -1.33
C GLY A 107 25.28 23.57 -1.36
N ASN A 108 24.76 23.83 -2.56
CA ASN A 108 23.41 24.36 -2.76
C ASN A 108 22.31 23.50 -2.13
N ILE A 109 22.46 22.17 -2.12
CA ILE A 109 21.44 21.27 -1.55
C ILE A 109 21.31 21.49 -0.03
N ALA A 110 22.41 21.76 0.67
CA ALA A 110 22.37 22.06 2.10
C ALA A 110 21.67 23.40 2.38
N THR A 111 21.97 24.41 1.56
CA THR A 111 21.31 25.73 1.62
C THR A 111 19.82 25.62 1.33
N ASP A 112 19.43 24.86 0.31
CA ASP A 112 18.03 24.61 -0.04
C ASP A 112 17.29 23.91 1.10
N CYS A 113 17.88 22.85 1.69
CA CYS A 113 17.31 22.18 2.87
C CYS A 113 17.10 23.15 4.04
N LEU A 114 18.10 23.98 4.36
CA LEU A 114 18.01 24.96 5.43
C LEU A 114 16.94 26.01 5.18
N ASN A 115 16.86 26.55 3.96
CA ASN A 115 15.83 27.50 3.57
C ASN A 115 14.42 26.89 3.69
N LEU A 116 14.27 25.62 3.31
CA LEU A 116 13.01 24.89 3.41
C LEU A 116 12.59 24.70 4.87
N ILE A 117 13.52 24.31 5.74
CA ILE A 117 13.26 24.18 7.18
C ILE A 117 12.88 25.54 7.77
N ARG A 118 13.64 26.60 7.45
CA ARG A 118 13.39 27.96 7.92
C ARG A 118 12.02 28.51 7.50
N GLY A 119 11.59 28.22 6.27
CA GLY A 119 10.29 28.62 5.74
C GLY A 119 9.09 27.92 6.40
N HIS A 120 9.33 26.80 7.10
CA HIS A 120 8.32 25.98 7.77
C HIS A 120 8.57 25.81 9.27
N LEU A 121 9.30 26.75 9.90
CA LEU A 121 9.61 26.70 11.34
C LEU A 121 8.35 26.74 12.22
N ASP A 122 7.30 27.39 11.74
CA ASP A 122 6.00 27.52 12.38
C ASP A 122 5.32 26.17 12.67
N LEU A 123 5.62 25.13 11.88
CA LEU A 123 5.11 23.77 12.10
C LEU A 123 5.73 23.11 13.34
N PHE A 124 6.91 23.54 13.76
CA PHE A 124 7.66 22.93 14.86
C PHE A 124 7.37 23.61 16.20
N SER A 125 7.48 22.87 17.30
CA SER A 125 7.37 23.46 18.63
C SER A 125 8.53 24.43 18.92
N GLN A 126 8.35 25.37 19.84
CA GLN A 126 9.38 26.35 20.19
C GLN A 126 10.71 25.73 20.63
N LYS A 127 10.68 24.56 21.27
CA LYS A 127 11.89 23.81 21.65
C LYS A 127 12.62 23.27 20.41
N GLN A 128 11.87 22.73 19.45
CA GLN A 128 12.39 22.21 18.19
C GLN A 128 12.90 23.32 17.28
N GLN A 129 12.18 24.46 17.20
CA GLN A 129 12.60 25.64 16.46
C GLN A 129 13.97 26.10 16.94
N LYS A 130 14.14 26.28 18.27
CA LYS A 130 15.44 26.64 18.85
C LYS A 130 16.53 25.67 18.41
N GLN A 131 16.30 24.36 18.46
CA GLN A 131 17.30 23.37 18.06
C GLN A 131 17.64 23.41 16.55
N LEU A 132 16.68 23.76 15.69
CA LEU A 132 16.90 23.89 14.23
C LEU A 132 17.53 25.22 13.84
N THR A 133 17.35 26.26 14.65
CA THR A 133 17.90 27.61 14.40
C THR A 133 19.15 27.91 15.21
N SER A 134 19.46 27.10 16.23
CA SER A 134 20.67 27.24 17.03
C SER A 134 21.88 27.11 16.12
N ASP A 135 22.52 28.25 15.91
CA ASP A 135 23.76 28.42 15.16
C ASP A 135 24.81 27.44 15.70
N ASN A 136 25.35 26.62 14.81
CA ASN A 136 26.47 25.72 15.08
C ASN A 136 27.39 25.71 13.87
#